data_AF-A0A3D5YG34-F1
#
_entry.id   AF-A0A3D5YG34-F1
#
_cell.length_a   1.000
_cell.length_b   1.000
_cell.length_c   1.000
_cell.angle_alpha   90.00
_cell.angle_beta   90.00
_cell.angle_gamma   90.00
#
_symmetry.space_group_name_H-M   'P 1'
#
loop_
_entity.id
_entity.type
_entity.pdbx_description
1 polymer ?
#
loop_
_entity_poly.entity_id
_entity_poly.type
_entity_poly.pdbx_seq_one_letter_code
_entity_poly.pdbx_strand_id
1 'polypeptide(L)'
;MVARGDLGVEIEISTLPYHQKVIMDTCFTYGKTIIVATELLKSMVESPFPTRAEVSDVYNSVILRTDCTMLSDETAVGKFPIQSCQMMTDVILEAEQHTNNKHKDFEITFTTDYALDKKMIAKNALFVADQVKADYILLFTNS
;
A
#
# COMPACT_ATOMS: atom_id res chain seq x y z
N MET A 1 -5.85 -8.41 -2.46
CA MET A 1 -4.93 -8.07 -3.57
C MET A 1 -5.75 -7.49 -4.70
N VAL A 2 -5.31 -6.40 -5.31
CA VAL A 2 -5.83 -5.86 -6.57
C VAL A 2 -4.89 -6.35 -7.67
N ALA A 3 -5.24 -7.46 -8.32
CA ALA A 3 -4.51 -7.98 -9.47
C ALA A 3 -4.99 -7.25 -10.74
N ARG A 4 -4.29 -6.18 -11.12
CA ARG A 4 -4.73 -5.26 -12.17
C ARG A 4 -4.73 -5.89 -13.57
N GLY A 5 -3.83 -6.84 -13.82
CA GLY A 5 -3.79 -7.62 -15.05
C GLY A 5 -5.10 -8.39 -15.28
N ASP A 6 -5.48 -9.26 -14.33
CA ASP A 6 -6.72 -10.03 -14.43
C ASP A 6 -7.95 -9.11 -14.37
N LEU A 7 -7.97 -8.16 -13.43
CA LEU A 7 -9.11 -7.26 -13.27
C LEU A 7 -9.33 -6.41 -14.54
N GLY A 8 -8.27 -5.93 -15.18
CA GLY A 8 -8.36 -5.15 -16.42
C GLY A 8 -8.87 -5.94 -17.63
N VAL A 9 -8.90 -7.27 -17.57
CA VAL A 9 -9.55 -8.13 -18.58
C VAL A 9 -11.05 -8.25 -18.30
N GLU A 10 -11.45 -8.27 -17.03
CA GLU A 10 -12.84 -8.51 -16.60
C GLU A 10 -13.71 -7.25 -16.60
N ILE A 11 -13.10 -6.06 -16.55
CA ILE A 11 -13.82 -4.77 -16.55
C ILE A 11 -13.26 -3.82 -17.61
N GLU A 12 -14.04 -2.79 -17.94
CA GLU A 12 -13.58 -1.71 -18.81
C GLU A 12 -12.30 -1.07 -18.26
N ILE A 13 -11.23 -1.06 -19.05
CA ILE A 13 -9.91 -0.59 -18.59
C ILE A 13 -9.92 0.85 -18.07
N SER A 14 -10.82 1.69 -18.61
CA SER A 14 -11.00 3.08 -18.19
C SER A 14 -11.57 3.22 -16.77
N THR A 15 -12.27 2.20 -16.25
CA THR A 15 -12.85 2.20 -14.89
C THR A 15 -11.94 1.50 -13.87
N LEU A 16 -10.88 0.82 -14.32
CA LEU A 16 -9.93 0.11 -13.45
C LEU A 16 -9.39 0.98 -12.29
N PRO A 17 -8.95 2.24 -12.52
CA PRO A 17 -8.47 3.08 -11.40
C PRO A 17 -9.55 3.38 -10.36
N TYR A 18 -10.81 3.55 -10.80
CA TYR A 18 -11.94 3.74 -9.90
C TYR A 18 -12.18 2.50 -9.03
N HIS A 19 -12.23 1.32 -9.65
CA HIS A 19 -12.44 0.06 -8.91
C HIS A 19 -11.29 -0.26 -7.96
N GLN A 20 -10.04 -0.01 -8.35
CA GLN A 20 -8.89 -0.11 -7.45
C GLN A 20 -9.10 0.76 -6.20
N LYS A 21 -9.43 2.05 -6.38
CA LYS A 21 -9.68 2.96 -5.26
C LYS A 21 -10.81 2.46 -4.35
N VAL A 22 -11.93 2.01 -4.92
CA VAL A 22 -13.07 1.49 -4.14
C VAL A 22 -12.66 0.26 -3.31
N ILE A 23 -11.91 -0.68 -3.89
CA ILE A 23 -11.41 -1.86 -3.19
C ILE A 23 -10.47 -1.45 -2.05
N MET A 24 -9.52 -0.55 -2.32
CA MET A 24 -8.57 -0.06 -1.33
C MET A 24 -9.27 0.65 -0.17
N ASP A 25 -10.19 1.59 -0.45
CA ASP A 25 -10.96 2.31 0.57
C ASP A 25 -11.81 1.34 1.43
N THR A 26 -12.36 0.29 0.82
CA THR A 26 -13.11 -0.75 1.52
C THR A 26 -12.18 -1.54 2.45
N CYS A 27 -11.05 -2.03 1.93
CA CYS A 27 -10.05 -2.74 2.72
C CYS A 27 -9.57 -1.90 3.91
N PHE A 28 -9.26 -0.63 3.66
CA PHE A 28 -8.89 0.33 4.70
C PHE A 28 -9.98 0.48 5.75
N THR A 29 -11.24 0.67 5.34
CA THR A 29 -12.40 0.78 6.24
C THR A 29 -12.57 -0.45 7.12
N TYR A 30 -12.26 -1.65 6.62
CA TYR A 30 -12.38 -2.89 7.38
C TYR A 30 -11.08 -3.32 8.08
N GLY A 31 -10.00 -2.54 7.97
CA GLY A 31 -8.68 -2.90 8.50
C GLY A 31 -8.13 -4.19 7.88
N LYS A 32 -8.34 -4.39 6.59
CA LYS A 32 -7.84 -5.53 5.81
C LYS A 32 -6.64 -5.10 4.99
N THR A 33 -5.58 -5.90 5.05
CA THR A 33 -4.37 -5.69 4.27
C THR A 33 -4.66 -5.73 2.76
N ILE A 34 -4.13 -4.75 2.03
CA ILE A 34 -4.26 -4.65 0.58
C ILE A 34 -2.89 -4.67 -0.10
N ILE A 35 -2.84 -5.42 -1.20
CA ILE A 35 -1.66 -5.55 -2.06
C ILE A 35 -2.07 -5.03 -3.44
N VAL A 36 -1.41 -4.00 -3.95
CA VAL A 36 -1.55 -3.58 -5.36
C VAL A 36 -0.52 -4.35 -6.17
N ALA A 37 -0.98 -5.06 -7.20
CA ALA A 37 -0.15 -5.98 -7.96
C ALA A 37 -0.26 -5.74 -9.46
N THR A 38 0.71 -6.31 -10.18
CA THR A 38 0.88 -6.36 -11.64
C THR A 38 1.21 -5.01 -12.30
N GLU A 39 2.16 -5.07 -13.24
CA GLU A 39 2.58 -3.98 -14.14
C GLU A 39 2.97 -2.66 -13.45
N LEU A 40 3.46 -2.72 -12.22
CA LEU A 40 3.92 -1.52 -11.50
C LEU A 40 5.25 -1.00 -12.05
N LEU A 41 6.15 -1.89 -12.53
CA LEU A 41 7.43 -1.52 -13.16
C LEU A 41 7.67 -2.40 -14.40
N LYS A 42 6.62 -2.73 -15.18
CA LYS A 42 6.65 -3.72 -16.26
C LYS A 42 7.78 -3.51 -17.27
N SER A 43 8.07 -2.27 -17.63
CA SER A 43 9.13 -1.93 -18.57
C SER A 43 10.51 -2.39 -18.07
N MET A 44 10.68 -2.55 -16.76
CA MET A 44 11.93 -2.99 -16.15
C MET A 44 12.24 -4.49 -16.34
N VAL A 45 11.32 -5.25 -16.92
CA VAL A 45 11.62 -6.61 -17.43
C VAL A 45 12.73 -6.55 -18.48
N GLU A 46 12.68 -5.55 -19.36
CA GLU A 46 13.59 -5.40 -20.51
C GLU A 46 14.50 -4.16 -20.44
N SER A 47 14.19 -3.21 -19.55
CA SER A 47 14.91 -1.94 -19.38
C SER A 47 15.50 -1.82 -17.97
N PRO A 48 16.69 -1.23 -17.79
CA PRO A 48 17.20 -0.94 -16.45
C PRO A 48 16.50 0.24 -15.75
N PHE A 49 15.63 0.98 -16.46
CA PHE A 49 14.90 2.13 -15.93
C PHE A 49 13.40 2.03 -16.24
N PRO A 50 12.53 2.44 -15.29
CA PRO A 50 11.09 2.50 -15.52
C PRO A 50 10.71 3.73 -16.33
N THR A 51 9.46 3.75 -16.78
CA THR A 51 8.81 4.93 -17.33
C THR A 51 8.36 5.88 -16.22
N ARG A 52 8.09 7.14 -16.58
CA ARG A 52 7.51 8.13 -15.65
C ARG A 52 6.12 7.72 -15.15
N ALA A 53 5.36 7.03 -15.99
CA ALA A 53 4.02 6.57 -15.64
C ALA A 53 4.07 5.50 -14.55
N GLU A 54 4.98 4.53 -14.67
CA GLU A 54 5.20 3.46 -13.68
C GLU A 54 5.67 4.02 -12.33
N VAL A 55 6.62 4.95 -12.33
CA VAL A 55 7.05 5.63 -11.09
C VAL A 55 5.89 6.36 -10.43
N SER A 56 5.10 7.10 -11.21
CA SER A 56 3.91 7.80 -10.72
C SER A 56 2.86 6.82 -10.18
N ASP A 57 2.70 5.65 -10.79
CA ASP A 57 1.73 4.64 -10.40
C ASP A 57 2.09 3.97 -9.06
N VAL A 58 3.36 3.59 -8.87
CA VAL A 58 3.87 3.12 -7.57
C VAL A 58 3.68 4.19 -6.49
N TYR A 59 4.11 5.43 -6.76
CA TYR A 59 3.98 6.54 -5.83
C TYR A 59 2.52 6.75 -5.40
N ASN A 60 1.60 6.83 -6.35
CA ASN A 60 0.18 7.05 -6.05
C ASN A 60 -0.46 5.87 -5.33
N SER A 61 -0.02 4.63 -5.58
CA SER A 61 -0.48 3.46 -4.83
C SER A 61 -0.14 3.56 -3.34
N VAL A 62 1.04 4.10 -3.00
CA VAL A 62 1.44 4.38 -1.61
C VAL A 62 0.63 5.54 -1.02
N ILE A 63 0.41 6.63 -1.77
CA ILE A 63 -0.44 7.74 -1.31
C ILE A 63 -1.89 7.29 -1.03
N LEU A 64 -2.39 6.32 -1.81
CA LEU A 64 -3.67 5.65 -1.59
C LEU A 64 -3.65 4.61 -0.46
N ARG A 65 -2.55 4.49 0.28
CA ARG A 65 -2.38 3.66 1.48
C ARG A 65 -2.44 2.16 1.19
N THR A 66 -1.78 1.72 0.12
CA THR A 66 -1.54 0.29 -0.06
C THR A 66 -0.62 -0.23 1.05
N ASP A 67 -0.90 -1.40 1.61
CA ASP A 67 -0.01 -2.02 2.60
C ASP A 67 1.21 -2.67 1.93
N CYS A 68 1.03 -3.17 0.71
CA CYS A 68 2.11 -3.75 -0.10
C CYS A 68 1.96 -3.41 -1.58
N THR A 69 3.10 -3.35 -2.26
CA THR A 69 3.21 -3.42 -3.73
C THR A 69 3.83 -4.75 -4.13
N MET A 70 3.58 -5.21 -5.35
CA MET A 70 4.09 -6.49 -5.85
C MET A 70 4.76 -6.34 -7.21
N LEU A 71 5.98 -6.88 -7.33
CA LEU A 71 6.66 -7.14 -8.59
C LEU A 71 6.28 -8.54 -9.09
N SER A 72 6.05 -8.67 -10.39
CA SER A 72 5.63 -9.92 -11.03
C SER A 72 6.76 -10.43 -11.94
N ASP A 73 6.62 -10.26 -13.25
CA ASP A 73 7.64 -10.67 -14.22
C ASP A 73 8.97 -9.95 -14.02
N GLU A 74 8.93 -8.72 -13.49
CA GLU A 74 10.09 -7.88 -13.21
C GLU A 74 11.14 -8.63 -12.38
N THR A 75 10.69 -9.42 -11.40
CA THR A 75 11.56 -10.22 -10.52
C THR A 75 11.63 -11.69 -10.91
N ALA A 76 10.57 -12.24 -11.52
CA ALA A 76 10.49 -13.67 -11.83
C ALA A 76 11.34 -14.05 -13.05
N VAL A 77 11.31 -13.22 -14.10
CA VAL A 77 11.94 -13.52 -15.40
C VAL A 77 12.68 -12.31 -16.02
N GLY A 78 12.57 -11.13 -15.42
CA GLY A 78 13.16 -9.90 -15.92
C GLY A 78 14.69 -9.90 -15.93
N LYS A 79 15.26 -9.07 -16.82
CA LYS A 79 16.71 -8.89 -16.95
C LYS A 79 17.32 -8.07 -15.82
N PHE A 80 16.50 -7.30 -15.10
CA PHE A 80 16.94 -6.36 -14.05
C PHE A 80 16.14 -6.54 -12.74
N PRO A 81 16.11 -7.75 -12.14
CA PRO A 81 15.26 -8.05 -10.99
C PRO A 81 15.68 -7.29 -9.72
N ILE A 82 16.99 -7.13 -9.49
CA ILE A 82 17.52 -6.40 -8.33
C ILE A 82 17.22 -4.91 -8.47
N GLN A 83 17.42 -4.34 -9.66
CA GLN A 83 17.15 -2.93 -9.93
C GLN A 83 15.66 -2.62 -9.84
N SER A 84 14.79 -3.54 -10.25
CA SER A 84 13.34 -3.41 -10.08
C SER A 84 12.96 -3.33 -8.61
N CYS A 85 13.52 -4.20 -7.75
CA CYS A 85 13.31 -4.12 -6.31
C CYS A 85 13.82 -2.80 -5.72
N GLN A 86 15.04 -2.37 -6.09
CA GLN A 86 15.62 -1.13 -5.60
C GLN A 86 14.79 0.09 -6.01
N MET A 87 14.38 0.16 -7.29
CA MET A 87 13.53 1.23 -7.81
C MET A 87 12.18 1.28 -7.09
N MET A 88 11.54 0.12 -6.88
CA MET A 88 10.30 0.04 -6.10
C MET A 88 10.51 0.59 -4.68
N THR A 89 11.58 0.18 -4.00
CA THR A 89 11.94 0.68 -2.66
C THR A 89 12.16 2.18 -2.65
N ASP A 90 12.93 2.72 -3.58
CA ASP A 90 13.24 4.15 -3.64
C ASP A 90 11.97 5.00 -3.81
N VAL A 91 11.06 4.57 -4.69
CA VAL A 91 9.78 5.27 -4.91
C VAL A 91 8.86 5.18 -3.70
N ILE A 92 8.82 4.04 -3.01
CA ILE A 92 8.03 3.87 -1.78
C ILE A 92 8.54 4.80 -0.69
N LEU A 93 9.85 4.80 -0.43
CA LEU A 93 10.47 5.66 0.59
C LEU A 93 10.21 7.14 0.32
N GLU A 94 10.27 7.56 -0.94
CA GLU A 94 9.94 8.93 -1.33
C GLU A 94 8.46 9.25 -1.11
N ALA A 95 7.55 8.33 -1.46
CA ALA A 95 6.12 8.52 -1.25
C ALA A 95 5.75 8.58 0.24
N GLU A 96 6.36 7.75 1.08
CA GLU A 96 6.11 7.70 2.53
C GLU A 96 6.44 9.02 3.22
N GLN A 97 7.48 9.74 2.78
CA GLN A 97 7.81 11.09 3.27
C GLN A 97 6.66 12.11 3.06
N HIS A 98 5.80 11.86 2.08
CA HIS A 98 4.69 12.73 1.71
C HIS A 98 3.32 12.20 2.16
N THR A 99 3.28 11.07 2.85
CA THR A 99 2.03 10.55 3.43
C THR A 99 1.66 11.36 4.66
N ASN A 100 0.43 11.88 4.69
CA ASN A 100 -0.09 12.62 5.83
C ASN A 100 -0.89 11.69 6.74
N ASN A 101 -0.19 10.92 7.57
CA ASN A 101 -0.80 9.99 8.52
C ASN A 101 -1.19 10.70 9.82
N LYS A 102 -2.35 11.38 9.79
CA LYS A 102 -2.97 11.94 11.01
C LYS A 102 -3.76 10.90 11.82
N HIS A 103 -3.41 9.62 11.73
CA HIS A 103 -4.11 8.51 12.41
C HIS A 103 -5.63 8.49 12.19
N LYS A 104 -6.09 8.92 11.00
CA LYS A 104 -7.54 8.98 10.65
C LYS A 104 -8.22 7.62 10.72
N ASP A 105 -7.43 6.56 10.62
CA ASP A 105 -7.79 5.15 10.66
C ASP A 105 -8.50 4.79 11.98
N PHE A 106 -8.25 5.56 13.05
CA PHE A 106 -8.88 5.40 14.36
C PHE A 106 -10.10 6.30 14.59
N GLU A 107 -10.49 7.12 13.61
CA GLU A 107 -11.76 7.85 13.60
C GLU A 107 -12.91 7.00 13.04
N ILE A 108 -12.59 5.84 12.44
CA ILE A 108 -13.58 4.91 11.90
C ILE A 108 -14.29 4.19 13.05
N THR A 109 -15.56 4.54 13.27
CA THR A 109 -16.43 3.92 14.27
C THR A 109 -16.83 2.52 13.82
N PHE A 110 -16.28 1.48 14.45
CA PHE A 110 -16.72 0.10 14.24
C PHE A 110 -17.89 -0.25 15.17
N THR A 111 -18.82 -1.06 14.67
CA THR A 111 -20.11 -1.40 15.30
C THR A 111 -20.07 -2.61 16.24
N THR A 112 -18.90 -3.21 16.53
CA THR A 112 -18.81 -4.43 17.36
C THR A 112 -17.85 -4.27 18.55
N ASP A 113 -18.32 -4.66 19.74
CA ASP A 113 -17.72 -4.34 21.04
C ASP A 113 -16.31 -4.93 21.25
N TYR A 114 -16.00 -6.14 20.79
CA TYR A 114 -14.72 -6.81 21.12
C TYR A 114 -13.52 -6.29 20.30
N ALA A 115 -13.75 -5.81 19.08
CA ALA A 115 -12.71 -5.20 18.25
C ALA A 115 -12.40 -3.76 18.69
N LEU A 116 -13.28 -3.15 19.48
CA LEU A 116 -13.19 -1.76 19.91
C LEU A 116 -12.05 -1.56 20.90
N ASP A 117 -11.94 -2.42 21.93
CA ASP A 117 -10.91 -2.28 22.97
C ASP A 117 -9.48 -2.35 22.43
N LYS A 118 -9.19 -3.35 21.59
CA LYS A 118 -7.86 -3.50 20.96
C LYS A 118 -7.52 -2.30 20.08
N LYS A 119 -8.50 -1.81 19.31
CA LYS A 119 -8.32 -0.62 18.46
C LYS A 119 -8.12 0.64 19.29
N MET A 120 -8.81 0.79 20.41
CA MET A 120 -8.63 1.94 21.32
C MET A 120 -7.24 1.93 21.98
N ILE A 121 -6.73 0.76 22.38
CA ILE A 121 -5.36 0.64 22.90
C ILE A 121 -4.35 1.05 21.82
N ALA A 122 -4.47 0.50 20.61
CA ALA A 122 -3.59 0.85 19.48
C ALA A 122 -3.66 2.36 19.14
N LYS A 123 -4.88 2.92 19.11
CA LYS A 123 -5.14 4.35 18.91
C LYS A 123 -4.35 5.19 19.90
N ASN A 124 -4.54 4.93 21.19
CA ASN A 124 -3.92 5.71 22.24
C ASN A 124 -2.40 5.56 22.25
N ALA A 125 -1.89 4.36 21.97
CA ALA A 125 -0.46 4.12 21.83
C ALA A 125 0.15 4.98 20.72
N LEU A 126 -0.51 5.08 19.55
CA LEU A 126 -0.07 5.93 18.43
C LEU A 126 -0.12 7.41 18.78
N PHE A 127 -1.20 7.90 19.38
CA PHE A 127 -1.28 9.31 19.79
C PHE A 127 -0.20 9.69 20.80
N VAL A 128 0.09 8.81 21.78
CA VAL A 128 1.17 9.05 22.74
C VAL A 128 2.52 9.00 22.05
N ALA A 129 2.76 8.02 21.16
CA ALA A 129 4.00 7.90 20.40
C ALA A 129 4.31 9.17 19.59
N ASP A 130 3.32 9.73 18.90
CA ASP A 130 3.44 11.01 18.18
C ASP A 130 3.80 12.17 19.11
N GLN A 131 3.11 12.28 20.26
CA GLN A 131 3.32 13.38 21.20
C GLN A 131 4.71 13.37 21.83
N VAL A 132 5.21 12.18 22.17
CA VAL A 132 6.56 12.03 22.73
C VAL A 132 7.64 11.90 21.66
N LYS A 133 7.26 11.88 20.37
CA LYS A 133 8.15 11.64 19.23
C LYS A 133 8.94 10.34 19.38
N ALA A 134 8.24 9.26 19.72
CA ALA A 134 8.85 7.95 19.84
C ALA A 134 9.34 7.45 18.47
N ASP A 135 10.52 6.85 18.44
CA ASP A 135 11.07 6.23 17.23
C ASP A 135 10.40 4.88 16.90
N TYR A 136 9.86 4.20 17.92
CA TYR A 136 9.32 2.84 17.80
C TYR A 136 8.09 2.60 18.68
N ILE A 137 7.19 1.75 18.21
CA ILE A 137 6.06 1.20 18.98
C ILE A 137 6.26 -0.31 19.11
N LEU A 138 6.36 -0.80 20.35
CA LEU A 138 6.52 -2.23 20.64
C LEU A 138 5.16 -2.86 20.98
N LEU A 139 4.75 -3.84 20.19
CA LEU A 139 3.51 -4.61 20.40
C LEU A 139 3.85 -6.08 20.67
N PHE A 140 3.47 -6.58 21.85
CA PHE A 140 3.50 -8.01 22.14
C PHE A 140 2.19 -8.65 21.70
N THR A 141 2.25 -9.64 20.82
CA THR A 141 1.06 -10.36 20.35
C THR A 141 1.36 -11.85 20.19
N ASN A 142 0.37 -12.69 20.44
CA ASN A 142 0.40 -14.15 20.27
C ASN A 142 -0.77 -14.68 19.41
N SER A 143 -1.52 -13.75 18.79
CA SER A 143 -2.68 -14.00 17.93
C SER A 143 -2.29 -14.59 16.59
#